data_AF-A0A2V5NMQ4-F1
#
_entry.id   AF-A0A2V5NMQ4-F1
#
_cell.length_a   1.000
_cell.length_b   1.000
_cell.length_c   1.000
_cell.angle_alpha   90.00
_cell.angle_beta   90.00
_cell.angle_gamma   90.00
#
_symmetry.space_group_name_H-M   'P 1'
#
loop_
_entity.id
_entity.type
_entity.pdbx_description
1 polymer ?
#
loop_
_entity_poly.entity_id
_entity_poly.type
_entity_poly.pdbx_seq_one_letter_code
_entity_poly.pdbx_strand_id
1 'polypeptide(L)'
;MQRPKVDDDLTLVTDFGKTEAIVVEVLDNPATEEGVLLKVMTRGPFEQGQQVWIVDHGRSKVGATVEEVSKQTIDSEVTLSTVLPA
;
A
#
# COMPACT_ATOMS: atom_id res chain seq x y z
N MET A 1 12.75 -2.22 -4.20
CA MET A 1 11.87 -2.48 -3.03
C MET A 1 11.80 -3.99 -2.88
N GLN A 2 12.08 -4.52 -1.69
CA GLN A 2 11.86 -5.94 -1.42
C GLN A 2 10.37 -6.17 -1.12
N ARG A 3 9.89 -7.41 -1.28
CA ARG A 3 8.51 -7.76 -0.92
C ARG A 3 8.26 -7.47 0.56
N PRO A 4 7.30 -6.57 0.89
CA PRO A 4 6.98 -6.27 2.28
C PRO A 4 6.48 -7.51 3.03
N LYS A 5 6.62 -7.46 4.34
CA LYS A 5 6.11 -8.46 5.28
C LYS A 5 5.01 -7.84 6.14
N VAL A 6 4.20 -8.70 6.75
CA VAL A 6 3.26 -8.27 7.80
C VAL A 6 4.06 -7.60 8.92
N ASP A 7 3.48 -6.54 9.48
CA ASP A 7 4.06 -5.64 10.48
C ASP A 7 5.19 -4.72 9.97
N ASP A 8 5.51 -4.71 8.67
CA ASP A 8 6.40 -3.70 8.12
C ASP A 8 5.73 -2.32 8.12
N ASP A 9 6.49 -1.31 8.54
CA ASP A 9 6.12 0.10 8.40
C ASP A 9 6.47 0.60 6.99
N LEU A 10 5.49 1.22 6.34
CA LEU A 10 5.61 1.84 5.02
C LEU A 10 5.16 3.29 5.08
N THR A 11 5.80 4.15 4.29
CA THR A 11 5.29 5.50 4.06
C THR A 11 4.53 5.55 2.74
N LEU A 12 3.26 5.94 2.80
CA LEU A 12 2.45 6.22 1.62
C LEU A 12 2.56 7.70 1.26
N VAL A 13 2.86 7.99 0.00
CA VAL A 13 2.87 9.35 -0.55
C VAL A 13 1.71 9.50 -1.52
N THR A 14 0.81 10.43 -1.19
CA THR A 14 -0.38 10.78 -1.96
C THR A 14 -0.33 12.26 -2.33
N ASP A 15 -1.30 12.73 -3.12
CA ASP A 15 -1.43 14.15 -3.44
C ASP A 15 -1.72 15.02 -2.20
N PHE A 16 -2.22 14.41 -1.12
CA PHE A 16 -2.49 15.08 0.16
C PHE A 16 -1.30 15.09 1.12
N GLY A 17 -0.18 14.46 0.75
CA GLY A 17 1.04 14.43 1.55
C GLY A 17 1.52 13.01 1.86
N LYS A 18 2.18 12.86 3.01
CA LYS A 18 2.74 11.58 3.46
C LYS A 18 1.97 11.07 4.68
N THR A 19 1.76 9.76 4.73
CA THR A 19 1.17 9.08 5.89
C THR A 19 1.87 7.76 6.12
N GLU A 20 1.95 7.34 7.38
CA GLU A 20 2.47 6.02 7.74
C GLU A 20 1.39 4.96 7.55
N ALA A 21 1.83 3.75 7.22
CA ALA A 21 0.98 2.60 7.01
C ALA A 21 1.66 1.34 7.56
N ILE A 22 0.90 0.50 8.25
CA ILE A 22 1.37 -0.80 8.74
C ILE A 22 0.80 -1.88 7.85
N VAL A 23 1.64 -2.77 7.33
CA VAL A 23 1.21 -3.91 6.53
C VAL A 23 0.52 -4.94 7.42
N VAL A 24 -0.74 -5.26 7.11
CA VAL A 24 -1.50 -6.28 7.83
C VAL A 24 -1.66 -7.57 7.03
N GLU A 25 -1.56 -7.50 5.70
CA GLU A 25 -1.65 -8.67 4.83
C GLU A 25 -0.87 -8.47 3.54
N VAL A 26 -0.28 -9.56 3.03
CA VAL A 26 0.47 -9.59 1.77
C VAL A 26 0.01 -10.79 0.94
N LEU A 27 -0.59 -10.52 -0.21
CA LEU A 27 -1.14 -11.54 -1.10
C LEU A 27 -0.54 -11.43 -2.50
N ASP A 28 -0.48 -12.52 -3.24
CA ASP A 28 -0.20 -12.46 -4.67
C ASP A 28 -1.39 -11.86 -5.41
N ASN A 29 -1.15 -10.95 -6.34
CA ASN A 29 -2.20 -10.40 -7.18
C ASN A 29 -2.40 -11.31 -8.41
N PRO A 30 -3.53 -12.05 -8.52
CA PRO A 30 -3.76 -12.91 -9.67
C PRO A 30 -3.99 -12.13 -10.99
N ALA A 31 -4.21 -10.81 -10.92
CA ALA A 31 -4.47 -9.98 -12.09
C ALA A 31 -3.20 -9.62 -12.90
N THR A 32 -2.02 -9.75 -12.30
CA THR A 32 -0.75 -9.34 -12.91
C THR A 32 0.39 -10.27 -12.50
N GLU A 33 1.21 -10.70 -13.47
CA GLU A 33 2.45 -11.43 -13.19
C GLU A 33 3.37 -10.59 -12.28
N GLU A 34 3.91 -11.20 -11.21
CA GLU A 34 4.70 -10.52 -10.16
C GLU A 34 3.95 -9.44 -9.36
N GLY A 35 2.63 -9.36 -9.50
CA GLY A 35 1.80 -8.43 -8.73
C GLY A 35 1.63 -8.86 -7.28
N VAL A 36 1.54 -7.87 -6.41
CA VAL A 36 1.30 -8.05 -4.97
C VAL A 36 0.14 -7.15 -4.55
N LEU A 37 -0.77 -7.71 -3.76
CA LEU A 37 -1.76 -6.96 -3.01
C LEU A 37 -1.25 -6.77 -1.58
N LEU A 38 -1.16 -5.53 -1.14
CA LEU A 38 -0.77 -5.15 0.22
C LEU A 38 -1.99 -4.56 0.91
N LYS A 39 -2.47 -5.23 1.94
CA LYS A 39 -3.46 -4.65 2.83
C LYS A 39 -2.73 -3.93 3.95
N VAL A 40 -3.06 -2.67 4.14
CA VAL A 40 -2.40 -1.81 5.12
C VAL A 40 -3.40 -1.08 5.99
N MET A 41 -3.02 -0.83 7.24
CA MET A 41 -3.73 0.08 8.13
C MET A 41 -3.06 1.44 8.09
N THR A 42 -3.81 2.48 7.75
CA THR A 42 -3.25 3.82 7.58
C THR A 42 -4.27 4.93 7.86
N ARG A 43 -3.78 6.13 8.16
CA ARG A 43 -4.60 7.33 8.36
C ARG A 43 -4.69 8.16 7.10
N GLY A 44 -5.84 8.78 6.92
CA GLY A 44 -6.05 9.80 5.91
C GLY A 44 -7.13 9.43 4.90
N PRO A 45 -7.45 10.37 3.99
CA PRO A 45 -8.39 10.11 2.91
C PRO A 45 -7.74 9.21 1.85
N PHE A 46 -8.45 8.15 1.50
CA PHE A 46 -8.14 7.29 0.37
C PHE A 46 -9.40 7.03 -0.43
N GLU A 47 -9.26 6.96 -1.75
CA GLU A 47 -10.34 6.66 -2.68
C GLU A 47 -9.96 5.50 -3.59
N GLN A 48 -10.93 4.66 -3.94
CA GLN A 48 -10.70 3.58 -4.89
C GLN A 48 -10.26 4.14 -6.25
N GLY A 49 -9.25 3.51 -6.86
CA GLY A 49 -8.62 3.94 -8.11
C GLY A 49 -7.55 5.03 -7.92
N GLN A 50 -7.39 5.57 -6.72
CA GLN A 50 -6.33 6.54 -6.42
C GLN A 50 -4.95 5.92 -6.64
N GLN A 51 -4.05 6.71 -7.24
CA GLN A 51 -2.64 6.35 -7.35
C GLN A 51 -1.88 6.85 -6.13
N VAL A 52 -1.05 5.99 -5.55
CA VAL A 52 -0.18 6.30 -4.42
C VAL A 52 1.21 5.79 -4.67
N TRP A 53 2.18 6.32 -3.93
CA TRP A 53 3.52 5.77 -3.91
C TRP A 53 3.79 5.11 -2.57
N ILE A 54 4.26 3.88 -2.60
CA ILE A 54 4.76 3.17 -1.43
C ILE A 54 6.26 3.45 -1.34
N VAL A 55 6.71 3.88 -0.17
CA VAL A 55 8.12 4.09 0.14
C VAL A 55 8.49 3.17 1.30
N ASP A 56 9.49 2.30 1.07
CA ASP A 56 10.02 1.43 2.11
C ASP A 56 11.11 2.13 2.95
N HIS A 57 11.53 1.48 4.03
CA HIS A 57 12.62 1.96 4.89
C HIS A 57 13.96 2.15 4.15
N GLY A 58 14.18 1.39 3.07
CA GLY A 58 15.34 1.52 2.18
C GLY A 58 15.25 2.71 1.21
N ARG A 59 14.19 3.52 1.31
CA ARG A 59 13.85 4.63 0.38
C ARG A 59 13.60 4.16 -1.05
N SER A 60 13.39 2.86 -1.27
CA SER A 60 12.84 2.39 -2.54
C SER A 60 11.40 2.85 -2.67
N LYS A 61 10.99 3.17 -3.89
CA LYS A 61 9.68 3.71 -4.18
C LYS A 61 9.02 2.91 -5.29
N VAL A 62 7.78 2.47 -5.09
CA VAL A 62 6.97 1.79 -6.11
C VAL A 62 5.59 2.44 -6.20
N GLY A 63 5.02 2.45 -7.40
CA GLY A 63 3.66 2.94 -7.61
C GLY A 63 2.64 1.88 -7.22
N ALA A 64 1.51 2.30 -6.66
CA ALA A 64 0.41 1.41 -6.32
C ALA A 64 -0.94 2.05 -6.59
N THR A 65 -1.91 1.22 -6.92
CA THR A 65 -3.33 1.60 -7.06
C THR A 65 -4.08 1.19 -5.81
N VAL A 66 -4.92 2.10 -5.28
CA VAL A 66 -5.87 1.76 -4.22
C VAL A 66 -7.00 0.94 -4.84
N GLU A 67 -7.05 -0.35 -4.52
CA GLU A 67 -8.09 -1.27 -5.01
C GLU A 67 -9.36 -1.21 -4.14
N GLU A 68 -9.18 -1.06 -2.83
CA GLU A 68 -10.28 -1.06 -1.87
C GLU A 68 -9.93 -0.21 -0.65
N VAL A 69 -10.95 0.42 -0.07
CA VAL A 69 -10.85 1.18 1.19
C VAL A 69 -11.99 0.74 2.11
N SER A 70 -11.64 0.13 3.24
CA SER A 70 -12.58 -0.25 4.29
C SER A 70 -12.32 0.62 5.53
N LYS A 71 -13.29 1.46 5.89
CA LYS A 71 -13.18 2.32 7.08
C LYS A 71 -13.46 1.49 8.33
N GLN A 72 -12.41 1.18 9.08
CA GLN A 72 -12.57 0.42 10.32
C GLN A 72 -12.78 1.33 11.54
N THR A 73 -12.14 2.50 11.62
CA THR A 73 -12.43 3.54 12.63
C THR A 73 -11.80 4.91 12.24
N ILE A 74 -10.80 5.39 12.98
CA ILE A 74 -9.94 6.54 12.63
C ILE A 74 -8.96 6.13 11.54
N ASP A 75 -8.50 4.89 11.61
CA ASP A 75 -7.65 4.28 10.59
C ASP A 75 -8.52 3.59 9.54
N SER A 76 -8.05 3.63 8.30
CA SER A 76 -8.63 2.91 7.16
C SER A 76 -7.78 1.68 6.87
N GLU A 77 -8.44 0.57 6.57
CA GLU A 77 -7.81 -0.55 5.90
C GLU A 77 -7.82 -0.27 4.40
N VAL A 78 -6.66 -0.29 3.77
CA VAL A 78 -6.50 0.04 2.36
C VAL A 78 -5.80 -1.13 1.66
N THR A 79 -6.40 -1.63 0.60
CA THR A 79 -5.79 -2.64 -0.27
C THR A 79 -5.08 -1.94 -1.42
N LEU A 80 -3.77 -2.13 -1.52
CA LEU A 80 -2.90 -1.56 -2.53
C LEU A 80 -2.44 -2.64 -3.51
N SER A 81 -2.64 -2.40 -4.81
CA SER A 81 -2.10 -3.23 -5.87
C SER A 81 -0.82 -2.62 -6.41
N THR A 82 0.27 -3.38 -6.42
CA THR A 82 1.57 -2.94 -6.93
C THR A 82 2.30 -4.08 -7.63
N VAL A 83 3.28 -3.73 -8.47
CA VAL A 83 4.23 -4.67 -9.06
C VAL A 83 5.59 -4.38 -8.48
N LEU A 84 6.21 -5.40 -7.89
CA LEU A 84 7.53 -5.25 -7.29
C LEU A 84 8.60 -5.50 -8.36
N PRO A 85 9.64 -4.65 -8.45
CA PRO A 85 10.77 -4.92 -9.32
C PRO A 85 11.54 -6.14 -8.80
N ALA A 86 11.99 -7.00 -9.73
CA ALA A 86 12.83 -8.16 -9.47
C ALA A 86 14.18 -7.82 -8.80
#